data_AF-A0A7C2I824-F1
#
_entry.id   AF-A0A7C2I824-F1
#
_cell.length_a   1.000
_cell.length_b   1.000
_cell.length_c   1.000
_cell.angle_alpha   90.00
_cell.angle_beta   90.00
_cell.angle_gamma   90.00
#
_symmetry.space_group_name_H-M   'P 1'
#
loop_
_entity.id
_entity.type
_entity.pdbx_description
1 polymer ?
#
loop_
_entity_poly.entity_id
_entity_poly.type
_entity_poly.pdbx_seq_one_letter_code
_entity_poly.pdbx_strand_id
1 'polypeptide(L)'
;MKKLSAFAVLALASAAALEAQSTSTALFRVLASPTHENPPIVGSQSFGEAWIEMRLDRDAAGNLTQAIVDFRVSYNFAVAETVRAFHIHRGAAGVNGPIVVDPRFSPPVELVGPGAIFRHVVITDPAGLDAIRAILARPSDYYFNLHTASAPGGLLRGQLTPADPATEAVRALEARVNALAAEAAKIAEVQAQLAVVRQMVRDIGRVLGIAFP
;
A
#
# COMPACT_ATOMS: atom_id res chain seq x y z
N MET A 1 32.69 -74.17 -2.68
CA MET A 1 31.33 -73.55 -2.71
C MET A 1 31.22 -72.74 -1.42
N LYS A 2 31.04 -71.42 -1.34
CA LYS A 2 30.68 -70.33 -2.26
C LYS A 2 31.56 -69.12 -1.88
N LYS A 3 32.07 -68.39 -2.88
CA LYS A 3 32.83 -67.14 -2.71
C LYS A 3 31.85 -66.02 -2.35
N LEU A 4 32.04 -65.32 -1.24
CA LEU A 4 31.39 -64.02 -1.01
C LEU A 4 32.23 -62.95 -1.71
N SER A 5 31.66 -62.36 -2.76
CA SER A 5 32.23 -61.24 -3.50
C SER A 5 31.96 -59.96 -2.71
N ALA A 6 33.00 -59.30 -2.20
CA ALA A 6 32.89 -57.96 -1.62
C ALA A 6 32.91 -56.94 -2.77
N PHE A 7 31.73 -56.44 -3.13
CA PHE A 7 31.59 -55.26 -3.97
C PHE A 7 31.99 -54.02 -3.15
N ALA A 8 33.10 -53.39 -3.53
CA ALA A 8 33.43 -52.06 -3.05
C ALA A 8 32.48 -51.05 -3.73
N VAL A 9 31.47 -50.59 -3.01
CA VAL A 9 30.66 -49.43 -3.41
C VAL A 9 31.34 -48.19 -2.85
N LEU A 10 32.30 -47.66 -3.59
CA LEU A 10 32.76 -46.28 -3.43
C LEU A 10 31.95 -45.41 -4.39
N ALA A 11 30.69 -45.12 -4.03
CA ALA A 11 29.95 -44.05 -4.65
C ALA A 11 30.16 -42.82 -3.78
N LEU A 12 31.07 -41.93 -4.21
CA LEU A 12 31.10 -40.55 -3.73
C LEU A 12 29.71 -39.96 -3.94
N ALA A 13 28.98 -39.77 -2.84
CA ALA A 13 27.83 -38.89 -2.84
C ALA A 13 28.35 -37.46 -3.00
N SER A 14 28.48 -37.00 -4.24
CA SER A 14 28.42 -35.57 -4.51
C SER A 14 26.98 -35.14 -4.21
N ALA A 15 26.72 -34.86 -2.93
CA ALA A 15 25.58 -34.05 -2.54
C ALA A 15 25.82 -32.66 -3.13
N ALA A 16 25.40 -32.45 -4.37
CA ALA A 16 24.99 -31.12 -4.80
C ALA A 16 23.84 -30.76 -3.86
N ALA A 17 24.15 -29.98 -2.81
CA ALA A 17 23.13 -29.33 -2.02
C ALA A 17 22.25 -28.58 -3.02
N LEU A 18 20.99 -28.95 -3.09
CA LEU A 18 19.98 -28.14 -3.76
C LEU A 18 19.85 -26.90 -2.90
N GLU A 19 20.70 -25.90 -3.15
CA GLU A 19 20.77 -24.74 -2.28
C GLU A 19 19.49 -23.93 -2.42
N ALA A 20 18.72 -23.87 -1.34
CA ALA A 20 17.38 -23.28 -1.37
C ALA A 20 17.46 -21.77 -1.54
N GLN A 21 17.12 -21.29 -2.74
CA GLN A 21 16.77 -19.90 -2.97
C GLN A 21 15.58 -19.52 -2.06
N SER A 22 15.64 -18.34 -1.45
CA SER A 22 14.56 -17.84 -0.60
C SER A 22 13.88 -16.65 -1.23
N THR A 23 12.56 -16.60 -1.10
CA THR A 23 11.74 -15.45 -1.48
C THR A 23 11.06 -14.92 -0.23
N SER A 24 11.08 -13.59 -0.06
CA SER A 24 10.40 -12.90 1.04
C SER A 24 9.66 -11.68 0.52
N THR A 25 8.71 -11.17 1.30
CA THR A 25 7.96 -9.97 0.94
C THR A 25 8.15 -8.89 2.00
N ALA A 26 8.41 -7.66 1.56
CA ALA A 26 8.33 -6.46 2.38
C ALA A 26 7.21 -5.56 1.85
N LEU A 27 6.41 -5.01 2.76
CA LEU A 27 5.28 -4.17 2.43
C LEU A 27 5.48 -2.78 3.01
N PHE A 28 5.15 -1.77 2.21
CA PHE A 28 5.19 -0.37 2.62
C PHE A 28 3.89 0.32 2.25
N ARG A 29 3.49 1.22 3.13
CA ARG A 29 2.34 2.10 2.95
C ARG A 29 2.81 3.55 2.93
N VAL A 30 2.22 4.32 2.03
CA VAL A 30 2.44 5.76 1.92
C VAL A 30 1.10 6.47 1.84
N LEU A 31 0.91 7.46 2.72
CA LEU A 31 -0.13 8.47 2.57
C LEU A 31 0.47 9.68 1.85
N ALA A 32 0.01 9.96 0.64
CA ALA A 32 0.58 10.94 -0.25
C ALA A 32 -0.33 12.15 -0.44
N SER A 33 0.23 13.36 -0.34
CA SER A 33 -0.51 14.59 -0.55
C SER A 33 0.38 15.70 -1.14
N PRO A 34 -0.23 16.73 -1.76
CA PRO A 34 0.50 17.91 -2.25
C PRO A 34 1.14 18.73 -1.11
N THR A 35 0.63 18.61 0.11
CA THR A 35 1.18 19.32 1.28
C THR A 35 2.52 18.75 1.76
N HIS A 36 2.87 17.53 1.35
CA HIS A 36 4.17 16.91 1.65
C HIS A 36 5.24 17.21 0.60
N GLU A 37 4.89 17.87 -0.51
CA GLU A 37 5.86 18.32 -1.50
C GLU A 37 6.85 19.34 -0.90
N ASN A 38 8.00 19.53 -1.55
CA ASN A 38 8.92 20.59 -1.20
C ASN A 38 9.27 21.45 -2.44
N PRO A 39 8.74 22.67 -2.54
CA PRO A 39 7.83 23.31 -1.58
C PRO A 39 6.41 22.69 -1.58
N PRO A 40 5.64 22.79 -0.48
CA PRO A 40 4.26 22.31 -0.45
C PRO A 40 3.39 23.00 -1.51
N ILE A 41 2.56 22.23 -2.21
CA ILE A 41 1.60 22.76 -3.19
C ILE A 41 0.33 23.17 -2.44
N VAL A 42 0.01 24.46 -2.49
CA VAL A 42 -1.19 25.04 -1.85
C VAL A 42 -2.37 25.03 -2.82
N GLY A 43 -3.57 24.75 -2.31
CA GLY A 43 -4.82 24.85 -3.08
C GLY A 43 -5.24 23.57 -3.82
N SER A 44 -4.34 22.59 -3.95
CA SER A 44 -4.71 21.25 -4.44
C SER A 44 -5.30 20.41 -3.31
N GLN A 45 -6.49 19.85 -3.53
CA GLN A 45 -7.15 18.91 -2.61
C GLN A 45 -6.96 17.45 -3.05
N SER A 46 -6.03 17.21 -3.99
CA SER A 46 -5.69 15.86 -4.43
C SER A 46 -5.02 15.09 -3.29
N PHE A 47 -5.22 13.78 -3.25
CA PHE A 47 -4.53 12.90 -2.30
C PHE A 47 -4.38 11.50 -2.89
N GLY A 48 -3.53 10.69 -2.29
CA GLY A 48 -3.40 9.29 -2.65
C GLY A 48 -2.83 8.43 -1.53
N GLU A 49 -2.95 7.13 -1.73
CA GLU A 49 -2.36 6.11 -0.90
C GLU A 49 -1.62 5.12 -1.80
N ALA A 50 -0.33 4.93 -1.55
CA ALA A 50 0.47 3.93 -2.24
C ALA A 50 0.75 2.74 -1.33
N TRP A 51 0.42 1.56 -1.83
CA TRP A 51 0.87 0.27 -1.32
C TRP A 51 2.00 -0.21 -2.21
N ILE A 52 3.16 -0.44 -1.61
CA ILE A 52 4.37 -0.86 -2.30
C ILE A 52 4.77 -2.22 -1.74
N GLU A 53 4.67 -3.25 -2.58
CA GLU A 53 5.08 -4.60 -2.25
C GLU A 53 6.42 -4.89 -2.92
N MET A 54 7.39 -5.32 -2.13
CA MET A 54 8.70 -5.76 -2.61
C MET A 54 8.82 -7.25 -2.38
N ARG A 55 8.80 -8.04 -3.47
CA ARG A 55 9.19 -9.45 -3.43
C ARG A 55 10.69 -9.55 -3.65
N LEU A 56 11.38 -10.22 -2.74
CA LEU A 56 12.82 -10.21 -2.61
C LEU A 56 13.34 -11.63 -2.75
N ASP A 57 14.07 -11.90 -3.83
CA ASP A 57 14.70 -13.20 -4.06
C ASP A 57 16.17 -13.14 -3.65
N ARG A 58 16.61 -14.16 -2.92
CA ARG A 58 17.98 -14.28 -2.42
C ARG A 58 18.59 -15.61 -2.79
N ASP A 59 19.86 -15.57 -3.18
CA ASP A 59 20.66 -16.78 -3.32
C ASP A 59 20.83 -17.48 -1.95
N ALA A 60 21.44 -18.66 -1.99
CA ALA A 60 21.69 -19.45 -0.79
C ALA A 60 22.67 -18.83 0.20
N ALA A 61 23.52 -17.90 -0.26
CA ALA A 61 24.39 -17.11 0.61
C ALA A 61 23.63 -15.92 1.24
N GLY A 62 22.34 -15.75 0.93
CA GLY A 62 21.48 -14.69 1.43
C GLY A 62 21.61 -13.36 0.67
N ASN A 63 22.38 -13.32 -0.42
CA ASN A 63 22.52 -12.12 -1.23
C ASN A 63 21.23 -11.88 -2.00
N LEU A 64 20.74 -10.64 -1.98
CA LEU A 64 19.60 -10.23 -2.81
C LEU A 64 20.03 -10.29 -4.28
N THR A 65 19.33 -11.11 -5.07
CA THR A 65 19.60 -11.32 -6.51
C THR A 65 18.54 -10.69 -7.40
N GLN A 66 17.34 -10.52 -6.88
CA GLN A 66 16.25 -9.82 -7.55
C GLN A 66 15.33 -9.16 -6.53
N ALA A 67 14.79 -8.01 -6.90
CA ALA A 67 13.63 -7.43 -6.26
C ALA A 67 12.56 -7.12 -7.29
N ILE A 68 11.33 -7.50 -7.00
CA ILE A 68 10.14 -7.13 -7.75
C ILE A 68 9.38 -6.12 -6.91
N VAL A 69 9.16 -4.93 -7.45
CA VAL A 69 8.47 -3.84 -6.77
C VAL A 69 7.13 -3.58 -7.46
N ASP A 70 6.06 -3.95 -6.78
CA ASP A 70 4.69 -3.74 -7.21
C ASP A 70 4.10 -2.52 -6.49
N PHE A 71 3.60 -1.56 -7.27
CA PHE A 71 2.95 -0.35 -6.80
C PHE A 71 1.47 -0.43 -7.07
N ARG A 72 0.66 -0.28 -6.03
CA ARG A 72 -0.78 -0.05 -6.09
C ARG A 72 -1.08 1.30 -5.50
N VAL A 73 -1.48 2.25 -6.33
CA VAL A 73 -1.75 3.63 -5.91
C VAL A 73 -3.24 3.91 -6.08
N SER A 74 -3.93 4.07 -4.96
CA SER A 74 -5.27 4.66 -4.93
C SER A 74 -5.11 6.18 -4.92
N TYR A 75 -5.83 6.91 -5.76
CA TYR A 75 -5.74 8.36 -5.85
C TYR A 75 -7.13 8.98 -5.85
N ASN A 76 -7.18 10.26 -5.49
CA ASN A 76 -8.29 11.16 -5.79
C ASN A 76 -7.72 12.48 -6.30
N PHE A 77 -7.84 12.76 -7.60
CA PHE A 77 -7.39 14.01 -8.18
C PHE A 77 -8.51 15.04 -8.24
N ALA A 78 -8.27 16.22 -7.67
CA ALA A 78 -9.26 17.31 -7.62
C ALA A 78 -9.59 17.88 -9.01
N VAL A 79 -8.63 17.79 -9.96
CA VAL A 79 -8.77 18.19 -11.36
C VAL A 79 -8.16 17.11 -12.25
N ALA A 80 -8.36 17.20 -13.57
CA ALA A 80 -7.73 16.27 -14.50
C ALA A 80 -6.20 16.44 -14.50
N GLU A 81 -5.48 15.33 -14.41
CA GLU A 81 -4.02 15.27 -14.33
C GLU A 81 -3.47 14.27 -15.35
N THR A 82 -2.39 14.66 -16.03
CA THR A 82 -1.64 13.75 -16.91
C THR A 82 -0.48 13.14 -16.12
N VAL A 83 -0.66 11.94 -15.58
CA VAL A 83 0.35 11.21 -14.81
C VAL A 83 1.46 10.70 -15.73
N ARG A 84 2.71 11.04 -15.40
CA ARG A 84 3.90 10.66 -16.19
C ARG A 84 4.72 9.58 -15.49
N ALA A 85 4.79 9.62 -14.18
CA ALA A 85 5.59 8.70 -13.40
C ALA A 85 5.15 8.70 -11.94
N PHE A 86 5.56 7.67 -11.22
CA PHE A 86 5.75 7.77 -9.79
C PHE A 86 7.02 7.03 -9.40
N HIS A 87 7.69 7.48 -8.35
CA HIS A 87 9.03 7.03 -8.01
C HIS A 87 9.14 6.76 -6.52
N ILE A 88 10.15 5.96 -6.15
CA ILE A 88 10.72 6.03 -4.80
C ILE A 88 11.98 6.89 -4.90
N HIS A 89 12.07 7.90 -4.05
CA HIS A 89 13.23 8.77 -3.89
C HIS A 89 13.93 8.50 -2.56
N ARG A 90 15.22 8.82 -2.49
CA ARG A 90 16.01 8.81 -1.25
C ARG A 90 16.09 10.21 -0.65
N GLY A 91 15.32 10.48 0.39
CA GLY A 91 15.36 11.73 1.15
C GLY A 91 14.50 11.67 2.40
N ALA A 92 14.98 12.32 3.47
CA ALA A 92 14.19 12.52 4.67
C ALA A 92 12.93 13.37 4.39
N ALA A 93 11.98 13.36 5.32
CA ALA A 93 10.78 14.18 5.21
C ALA A 93 11.13 15.66 4.97
N GLY A 94 10.50 16.27 3.96
CA GLY A 94 10.77 17.65 3.56
C GLY A 94 12.06 17.87 2.76
N VAL A 95 12.89 16.86 2.50
CA VAL A 95 14.14 17.00 1.73
C VAL A 95 13.99 16.33 0.36
N ASN A 96 14.31 17.04 -0.72
CA ASN A 96 14.29 16.47 -2.07
C ASN A 96 15.51 15.56 -2.29
N GLY A 97 15.29 14.45 -3.00
CA GLY A 97 16.29 13.40 -3.16
C GLY A 97 16.30 12.78 -4.56
N PRO A 98 17.36 12.02 -4.92
CA PRO A 98 17.42 11.32 -6.18
C PRO A 98 16.40 10.17 -6.25
N ILE A 99 16.00 9.81 -7.47
CA ILE A 99 15.17 8.63 -7.75
C ILE A 99 16.03 7.38 -7.51
N VAL A 100 15.44 6.39 -6.84
CA VAL A 100 16.06 5.07 -6.61
C VAL A 100 15.23 3.90 -7.15
N VAL A 101 13.93 4.11 -7.39
CA VAL A 101 13.06 3.17 -8.13
C VAL A 101 12.21 3.98 -9.11
N ASP A 102 12.30 3.68 -10.40
CA ASP A 102 11.85 4.55 -11.51
C ASP A 102 10.73 3.95 -12.40
N PRO A 103 9.52 3.69 -11.88
CA PRO A 103 8.37 3.36 -12.73
C PRO A 103 7.88 4.58 -13.51
N ARG A 104 7.77 4.42 -14.83
CA ARG A 104 7.29 5.46 -15.75
C ARG A 104 6.02 5.03 -16.50
N PHE A 105 5.26 6.01 -16.97
CA PHE A 105 4.11 5.81 -17.85
C PHE A 105 4.50 6.26 -19.25
N SER A 106 4.53 5.31 -20.20
CA SER A 106 4.76 5.59 -21.61
C SER A 106 3.74 4.78 -22.44
N PRO A 107 2.69 5.41 -22.98
CA PRO A 107 2.39 6.85 -22.90
C PRO A 107 1.96 7.30 -21.48
N PRO A 108 2.01 8.61 -21.19
CA PRO A 108 1.38 9.20 -20.00
C PRO A 108 -0.12 8.88 -19.93
N VAL A 109 -0.72 8.92 -18.75
CA VAL A 109 -2.12 8.56 -18.53
C VAL A 109 -2.89 9.73 -17.93
N GLU A 110 -4.03 10.07 -18.52
CA GLU A 110 -4.93 11.12 -18.02
C GLU A 110 -5.92 10.54 -17.00
N LEU A 111 -5.98 11.14 -15.82
CA LEU A 111 -6.78 10.66 -14.69
C LEU A 111 -7.47 11.85 -13.99
N VAL A 112 -8.64 11.62 -13.41
CA VAL A 112 -9.40 12.61 -12.62
C VAL A 112 -10.25 11.89 -11.57
N GLY A 113 -10.55 12.56 -10.45
CA GLY A 113 -11.39 12.01 -9.40
C GLY A 113 -10.77 10.77 -8.73
N PRO A 114 -11.57 9.91 -8.07
CA PRO A 114 -11.08 8.73 -7.42
C PRO A 114 -10.75 7.61 -8.41
N GLY A 115 -9.66 6.88 -8.18
CA GLY A 115 -9.30 5.72 -8.98
C GLY A 115 -8.09 4.96 -8.43
N ALA A 116 -7.60 4.01 -9.23
CA ALA A 116 -6.41 3.24 -8.91
C ALA A 116 -5.51 3.05 -10.14
N ILE A 117 -4.20 3.11 -9.93
CA ILE A 117 -3.19 2.79 -10.94
C ILE A 117 -2.16 1.82 -10.38
N PHE A 118 -1.60 1.02 -11.29
CA PHE A 118 -0.66 -0.05 -10.96
C PHE A 118 0.60 0.07 -11.80
N ARG A 119 1.76 -0.18 -11.19
CA ARG A 119 3.02 -0.38 -11.91
C ARG A 119 3.84 -1.47 -11.24
N HIS A 120 4.71 -2.05 -12.06
CA HIS A 120 5.58 -3.14 -11.68
C HIS A 120 6.98 -2.81 -12.18
N VAL A 121 8.00 -3.06 -11.36
CA VAL A 121 9.41 -2.90 -11.71
C VAL A 121 10.18 -4.14 -11.27
N VAL A 122 10.97 -4.71 -12.17
CA VAL A 122 11.93 -5.77 -11.85
C VAL A 122 13.32 -5.14 -11.74
N ILE A 123 13.99 -5.39 -10.62
CA ILE A 123 15.32 -4.86 -10.31
C ILE A 123 16.26 -6.05 -10.14
N THR A 124 17.30 -6.07 -10.99
CA THR A 124 18.36 -7.09 -10.96
C THR A 124 19.76 -6.47 -11.07
N ASP A 125 19.86 -5.18 -11.35
CA ASP A 125 21.14 -4.50 -11.42
C ASP A 125 21.70 -4.21 -10.01
N PRO A 126 23.03 -4.21 -9.81
CA PRO A 126 23.63 -4.04 -8.49
C PRO A 126 23.22 -2.76 -7.76
N ALA A 127 23.12 -1.64 -8.46
CA ALA A 127 22.79 -0.35 -7.86
C ALA A 127 21.34 -0.30 -7.37
N GLY A 128 20.41 -0.84 -8.16
CA GLY A 128 19.01 -1.01 -7.76
C GLY A 128 18.87 -1.95 -6.56
N LEU A 129 19.60 -3.08 -6.55
CA LEU A 129 19.57 -4.01 -5.42
C LEU A 129 20.14 -3.39 -4.13
N ASP A 130 21.16 -2.53 -4.24
CA ASP A 130 21.67 -1.73 -3.12
C ASP A 130 20.64 -0.72 -2.62
N ALA A 131 19.91 -0.06 -3.51
CA ALA A 131 18.81 0.81 -3.14
C ALA A 131 17.71 0.06 -2.38
N ILE A 132 17.32 -1.14 -2.85
CA ILE A 132 16.34 -1.98 -2.16
C ILE A 132 16.84 -2.37 -0.77
N ARG A 133 18.09 -2.82 -0.64
CA ARG A 133 18.70 -3.10 0.68
C ARG A 133 18.60 -1.89 1.61
N ALA A 134 18.89 -0.69 1.10
CA ALA A 134 18.89 0.53 1.88
C ALA A 134 17.47 1.00 2.26
N ILE A 135 16.46 0.78 1.41
CA ILE A 135 15.05 1.02 1.72
C ILE A 135 14.58 0.10 2.85
N LEU A 136 14.89 -1.20 2.76
CA LEU A 136 14.51 -2.17 3.79
C LEU A 136 15.12 -1.83 5.16
N ALA A 137 16.34 -1.30 5.18
CA ALA A 137 17.02 -0.94 6.43
C ALA A 137 16.45 0.33 7.09
N ARG A 138 16.11 1.36 6.31
CA ARG A 138 15.65 2.66 6.83
C ARG A 138 14.57 3.27 5.92
N PRO A 139 13.35 2.73 5.91
CA PRO A 139 12.31 3.15 4.97
C PRO A 139 11.86 4.59 5.16
N SER A 140 11.95 5.13 6.38
CA SER A 140 11.64 6.54 6.68
C SER A 140 12.52 7.55 5.95
N ASP A 141 13.66 7.13 5.41
CA ASP A 141 14.57 7.97 4.60
C ASP A 141 14.20 7.97 3.11
N TYR A 142 13.07 7.35 2.75
CA TYR A 142 12.60 7.24 1.38
C TYR A 142 11.16 7.71 1.29
N TYR A 143 10.81 8.22 0.12
CA TYR A 143 9.46 8.70 -0.15
C TYR A 143 8.98 8.29 -1.52
N PHE A 144 7.69 8.04 -1.59
CA PHE A 144 6.98 7.95 -2.86
C PHE A 144 6.67 9.37 -3.32
N ASN A 145 6.82 9.62 -4.63
CA ASN A 145 6.32 10.84 -5.26
C ASN A 145 5.68 10.50 -6.62
N LEU A 146 4.49 11.03 -6.86
CA LEU A 146 3.78 10.93 -8.14
C LEU A 146 3.91 12.25 -8.91
N HIS A 147 4.31 12.16 -10.18
CA HIS A 147 4.58 13.30 -11.04
C HIS A 147 3.55 13.40 -12.16
N THR A 148 3.03 14.60 -12.37
CA THR A 148 2.09 14.90 -13.46
C THR A 148 2.67 15.92 -14.43
N ALA A 149 1.95 16.20 -15.51
CA ALA A 149 2.33 17.25 -16.45
C ALA A 149 2.26 18.64 -15.82
N SER A 150 1.28 18.90 -14.96
CA SER A 150 1.09 20.17 -14.26
C SER A 150 2.07 20.36 -13.08
N ALA A 151 2.50 19.25 -12.46
CA ALA A 151 3.41 19.23 -11.33
C ALA A 151 4.60 18.27 -11.59
N PRO A 152 5.55 18.68 -12.46
CA PRO A 152 6.69 17.82 -12.84
C PRO A 152 7.66 17.56 -11.69
N GLY A 153 7.69 18.43 -10.66
CA GLY A 153 8.47 18.22 -9.44
C GLY A 153 7.86 17.20 -8.46
N GLY A 154 6.59 16.86 -8.63
CA GLY A 154 5.80 16.03 -7.72
C GLY A 154 4.44 16.67 -7.42
N LEU A 155 3.39 15.86 -7.40
CA LEU A 155 2.03 16.25 -7.00
C LEU A 155 1.61 15.59 -5.69
N LEU A 156 1.94 14.30 -5.52
CA LEU A 156 1.56 13.52 -4.35
C LEU A 156 2.81 12.87 -3.75
N ARG A 157 3.26 13.40 -2.61
CA ARG A 157 4.41 12.89 -1.87
C ARG A 157 4.04 12.31 -0.50
N GLY A 158 4.77 11.30 -0.07
CA GLY A 158 4.73 10.80 1.30
C GLY A 158 5.88 9.85 1.62
N GLN A 159 6.29 9.77 2.89
CA GLN A 159 7.36 8.86 3.31
C GLN A 159 6.90 7.40 3.31
N LEU A 160 7.83 6.48 3.04
CA LEU A 160 7.60 5.05 3.19
C LEU A 160 7.48 4.69 4.67
N THR A 161 6.40 3.99 4.99
CA THR A 161 6.16 3.44 6.32
C THR A 161 6.09 1.91 6.19
N PRO A 162 6.83 1.13 6.98
CA PRO A 162 6.65 -0.32 7.02
C PRO A 162 5.17 -0.63 7.27
N ALA A 163 4.63 -1.51 6.43
CA ALA A 163 3.29 -2.03 6.57
C ALA A 163 3.43 -3.51 6.88
N ASP A 164 3.11 -3.91 8.11
CA ASP A 164 2.87 -5.32 8.39
C ASP A 164 1.43 -5.62 7.94
N PRO A 165 1.20 -6.53 6.98
CA PRO A 165 -0.14 -6.83 6.49
C PRO A 165 -1.08 -7.28 7.62
N ALA A 166 -0.59 -7.89 8.70
CA ALA A 166 -1.43 -8.22 9.85
C ALA A 166 -1.85 -6.95 10.61
N THR A 167 -0.90 -6.07 10.92
CA THR A 167 -1.16 -4.78 11.57
C THR A 167 -2.12 -3.91 10.74
N GLU A 168 -1.95 -3.87 9.42
CA GLU A 168 -2.81 -3.07 8.55
C GLU A 168 -4.20 -3.68 8.34
N ALA A 169 -4.31 -5.01 8.31
CA ALA A 169 -5.61 -5.70 8.34
C ALA A 169 -6.38 -5.39 9.64
N VAL A 170 -5.67 -5.35 10.79
CA VAL A 170 -6.27 -4.95 12.07
C VAL A 170 -6.72 -3.49 12.02
N ARG A 171 -5.90 -2.55 11.54
CA ARG A 171 -6.30 -1.14 11.39
C ARG A 171 -7.50 -0.96 10.47
N ALA A 172 -7.54 -1.67 9.35
CA ALA A 172 -8.68 -1.63 8.44
C ALA A 172 -9.96 -2.18 9.10
N LEU A 173 -9.82 -3.23 9.90
CA LEU A 173 -10.94 -3.78 10.68
C LEU A 173 -11.41 -2.80 11.75
N GLU A 174 -10.50 -2.17 12.49
CA GLU A 174 -10.82 -1.12 13.48
C GLU A 174 -11.55 0.07 12.84
N ALA A 175 -11.08 0.56 11.69
CA ALA A 175 -11.74 1.63 10.97
C ALA A 175 -13.18 1.26 10.56
N ARG A 176 -13.39 0.01 10.11
CA ARG A 176 -14.73 -0.51 9.81
C ARG A 176 -15.61 -0.62 11.05
N VAL A 177 -15.06 -1.09 12.18
CA VAL A 177 -15.79 -1.14 13.45
C VAL A 177 -16.23 0.25 13.88
N ASN A 178 -15.35 1.25 13.78
CA ASN A 178 -15.68 2.64 14.11
C ASN A 178 -16.75 3.22 13.19
N ALA A 179 -16.68 2.95 11.88
CA ALA A 179 -17.71 3.38 10.93
C ALA A 179 -19.08 2.73 11.23
N LEU A 180 -19.09 1.44 11.58
CA LEU A 180 -20.31 0.75 12.00
C LEU A 180 -20.86 1.30 13.32
N ALA A 181 -19.99 1.66 14.28
CA ALA A 181 -20.41 2.29 15.52
C ALA A 181 -21.06 3.66 15.27
N ALA A 182 -20.51 4.46 14.34
CA ALA A 182 -21.11 5.72 13.95
C ALA A 182 -22.49 5.54 13.28
N GLU A 183 -22.66 4.49 12.46
CA GLU A 183 -23.95 4.17 11.87
C GLU A 183 -24.97 3.69 12.92
N ALA A 184 -24.53 2.87 13.88
CA ALA A 184 -25.38 2.45 15.00
C ALA A 184 -25.88 3.63 15.84
N ALA A 185 -25.05 4.67 16.03
CA ALA A 185 -25.47 5.89 16.71
C ALA A 185 -26.60 6.62 15.96
N LYS A 186 -26.56 6.66 14.62
CA LYS A 186 -27.66 7.22 13.82
C LYS A 186 -28.95 6.40 13.95
N ILE A 187 -28.84 5.06 13.98
CA ILE A 187 -29.99 4.18 14.19
C ILE A 187 -30.64 4.44 15.55
N ALA A 188 -29.84 4.63 16.61
CA ALA A 188 -30.36 4.95 17.93
C ALA A 188 -31.16 6.27 17.94
N GLU A 189 -30.64 7.30 17.25
CA GLU A 189 -31.35 8.58 17.08
C GLU A 189 -32.69 8.41 16.34
N VAL A 190 -32.70 7.65 15.24
CA VAL A 190 -33.93 7.34 14.49
C VAL A 190 -34.94 6.57 15.35
N GLN A 191 -34.48 5.65 16.19
CA GLN A 191 -35.34 4.91 17.12
C GLN A 191 -35.97 5.82 18.19
N ALA A 192 -35.22 6.80 18.71
CA ALA A 192 -35.73 7.79 19.64
C ALA A 192 -36.81 8.67 19.00
N GLN A 193 -36.57 9.14 17.77
CA GLN A 193 -37.56 9.90 16.99
C GLN A 193 -38.82 9.09 16.72
N LEU A 194 -38.67 7.81 16.36
CA LEU A 194 -39.82 6.91 16.14
C LEU A 194 -40.63 6.69 17.43
N ALA A 195 -39.99 6.62 18.59
CA ALA A 195 -40.69 6.51 19.87
C ALA A 195 -41.53 7.77 20.17
N VAL A 196 -41.00 8.96 19.89
CA VAL A 196 -41.74 10.23 20.00
C VAL A 196 -42.92 10.26 19.05
N VAL A 197 -42.72 9.91 17.77
CA VAL A 197 -43.80 9.87 16.77
C VAL A 197 -44.90 8.88 17.18
N ARG A 198 -44.53 7.68 17.65
CA ARG A 198 -45.51 6.70 18.17
C ARG A 198 -46.29 7.24 19.36
N GLN A 199 -45.64 7.98 20.25
CA GLN A 199 -46.33 8.62 21.38
C GLN A 199 -47.32 9.68 20.89
N MET A 200 -46.91 10.53 19.94
CA MET A 200 -47.80 11.53 19.33
C MET A 200 -49.02 10.89 18.67
N VAL A 201 -48.84 9.79 17.93
CA VAL A 201 -49.94 9.06 17.31
C VAL A 201 -50.92 8.52 18.36
N ARG A 202 -50.42 7.97 19.48
CA ARG A 202 -51.27 7.53 20.60
C ARG A 202 -52.02 8.68 21.27
N ASP A 203 -51.37 9.83 21.40
CA ASP A 203 -51.99 11.02 22.02
C ASP A 203 -53.09 11.59 21.13
N ILE A 204 -52.86 11.66 19.81
CA ILE A 204 -53.88 12.02 18.82
C ILE A 204 -55.04 11.03 18.85
N GLY A 205 -54.77 9.73 18.89
CA GLY A 205 -55.80 8.69 19.00
C GLY A 205 -56.70 8.88 20.23
N ARG A 206 -56.09 9.19 21.39
CA ARG A 206 -56.84 9.51 22.61
C ARG A 206 -57.76 10.72 22.46
N VAL A 207 -57.30 11.79 21.81
CA VAL A 207 -58.11 12.99 21.55
C VAL A 207 -59.27 12.68 20.60
N LEU A 208 -59.05 11.83 19.60
CA LEU A 208 -60.05 11.48 18.59
C LEU A 208 -60.97 10.32 18.99
N GLY A 209 -60.73 9.64 20.11
CA GLY A 209 -61.45 8.42 20.49
C GLY A 209 -61.17 7.23 19.57
N ILE A 210 -60.05 7.24 18.84
CA ILE A 210 -59.63 6.18 17.91
C ILE A 210 -58.40 5.50 18.47
N ALA A 211 -58.42 4.17 18.58
CA ALA A 211 -57.24 3.40 18.94
C ALA A 211 -56.35 3.18 17.71
N PHE A 212 -55.16 3.79 17.71
CA PHE A 212 -54.11 3.46 16.75
C PHE A 212 -53.18 2.40 17.36
N PRO A 213 -52.72 1.41 16.57
CA PRO A 213 -51.78 0.38 17.04
C PRO A 213 -50.41 0.95 17.44
#